data_AF-A0A3L7XAU1-F1
#
_entry.id   AF-A0A3L7XAU1-F1
#
_cell.length_a   1.000
_cell.length_b   1.000
_cell.length_c   1.000
_cell.angle_alpha   90.00
_cell.angle_beta   90.00
_cell.angle_gamma   90.00
#
_symmetry.space_group_name_H-M   'P 1'
#
loop_
_entity.id
_entity.type
_entity.pdbx_description
1 polymer ?
#
loop_
_entity_poly.entity_id
_entity_poly.type
_entity_poly.pdbx_seq_one_letter_code
_entity_poly.pdbx_strand_id
1 'polypeptide(L)'
;MPYIIQAGDILMALAERSNISVAELQRTNCIISEKIYAGFTIYLPPGPTPTKTATPLPSATRTATLVPTASATPLPSSTPPPSATAPPTSTATPTATVTPTATALPSHTPTATATAPPSRTPTATALPTKTAVPPVVLARSNGVPVRAAQRGAPAIDGNLSDWGSLPYSAGSIAFGAASWNGAGDLSGSFNIAWDAANLYIAVQVVDDVHAQRQTGSNIFKGDSIELLLDTSLAADFASTNMGSDDFQVGISPGDLSGRTVAAQIYRWYPQANAGAVAGSVAAQADGAGYRLEAAIPWSALGAKPAAGASFGFALSLSDNDDPAASLQQSLVSNIGTRKLTNPTTWGMLFLD
;
A
#
# COMPACT_ATOMS: atom_id res chain seq x y z
N MET A 1 -2.18 -13.31 -21.50
CA MET A 1 -3.11 -12.29 -22.02
C MET A 1 -3.86 -11.70 -20.83
N PRO A 2 -3.91 -10.37 -20.67
CA PRO A 2 -4.73 -9.75 -19.64
C PRO A 2 -6.22 -10.09 -19.87
N TYR A 3 -6.94 -10.41 -18.80
CA TYR A 3 -8.33 -10.83 -18.81
C TYR A 3 -9.06 -10.22 -17.63
N ILE A 4 -10.16 -9.51 -17.91
CA ILE A 4 -11.04 -8.97 -16.87
C ILE A 4 -12.00 -10.07 -16.43
N ILE A 5 -11.93 -10.47 -15.17
CA ILE A 5 -12.80 -11.45 -14.53
C ILE A 5 -14.25 -10.95 -14.65
N GLN A 6 -15.14 -11.82 -15.11
CA GLN A 6 -16.56 -11.56 -15.25
C GLN A 6 -17.35 -12.17 -14.08
N ALA A 7 -18.58 -11.71 -13.88
CA ALA A 7 -19.47 -12.32 -12.90
C ALA A 7 -19.73 -13.79 -13.27
N GLY A 8 -19.47 -14.71 -12.33
CA GLY A 8 -19.59 -16.16 -12.54
C GLY A 8 -18.30 -16.88 -12.93
N ASP A 9 -17.20 -16.15 -13.15
CA ASP A 9 -15.89 -16.77 -13.36
C ASP A 9 -15.38 -17.43 -12.08
N ILE A 10 -14.79 -18.62 -12.23
CA ILE A 10 -14.07 -19.34 -11.17
C ILE A 10 -12.65 -19.68 -11.65
N LEU A 11 -11.70 -19.77 -10.71
CA LEU A 11 -10.29 -20.06 -11.02
C LEU A 11 -10.11 -21.31 -11.88
N MET A 12 -10.92 -22.34 -11.64
CA MET A 12 -10.91 -23.59 -12.40
C MET A 12 -11.21 -23.36 -13.89
N ALA A 13 -12.29 -22.65 -14.21
CA ALA A 13 -12.70 -22.35 -15.59
C ALA A 13 -11.66 -21.46 -16.32
N LEU A 14 -11.05 -20.52 -15.60
CA LEU A 14 -10.01 -19.65 -16.17
C LEU A 14 -8.68 -20.37 -16.42
N ALA A 15 -8.34 -21.35 -15.57
CA ALA A 15 -7.15 -22.18 -15.73
C ALA A 15 -7.32 -23.14 -16.93
N GLU A 16 -8.49 -23.76 -17.07
CA GLU A 16 -8.85 -24.61 -18.21
C GLU A 16 -8.77 -23.85 -19.53
N ARG A 17 -9.30 -22.61 -19.57
CA ARG A 17 -9.24 -21.74 -20.76
C ARG A 17 -7.80 -21.47 -21.23
N SER A 18 -6.85 -21.53 -20.32
CA SER A 18 -5.43 -21.28 -20.55
C SER A 18 -4.62 -22.57 -20.66
N ASN A 19 -5.27 -23.74 -20.55
CA ASN A 19 -4.65 -25.07 -20.54
C ASN A 19 -3.52 -25.19 -19.50
N ILE A 20 -3.73 -24.67 -18.30
CA ILE A 20 -2.81 -24.75 -17.16
C ILE A 20 -3.56 -25.18 -15.90
N SER A 21 -2.84 -25.52 -14.82
CA SER A 21 -3.46 -25.85 -13.55
C SER A 21 -3.92 -24.58 -12.81
N VAL A 22 -4.87 -24.74 -11.88
CA VAL A 22 -5.29 -23.65 -10.97
C VAL A 22 -4.10 -23.12 -10.17
N ALA A 23 -3.24 -24.00 -9.69
CA ALA A 23 -2.02 -23.62 -8.97
C ALA A 23 -1.06 -22.81 -9.85
N GLU A 24 -0.90 -23.17 -11.13
CA GLU A 24 -0.10 -22.42 -12.08
C GLU A 24 -0.71 -21.05 -12.36
N LEU A 25 -2.04 -20.97 -12.47
CA LEU A 25 -2.76 -19.72 -12.69
C LEU A 25 -2.62 -18.80 -11.47
N GLN A 26 -2.82 -19.36 -10.28
CA GLN A 26 -2.65 -18.67 -9.01
C GLN A 26 -1.22 -18.17 -8.83
N ARG A 27 -0.21 -19.02 -9.07
CA ARG A 27 1.21 -18.66 -9.00
C ARG A 27 1.57 -17.56 -10.00
N THR A 28 1.08 -17.65 -11.22
CA THR A 28 1.35 -16.66 -12.28
C THR A 28 0.73 -15.30 -11.97
N ASN A 29 -0.37 -15.28 -11.22
CA ASN A 29 -1.10 -14.07 -10.87
C ASN A 29 -0.91 -13.62 -9.41
N CYS A 30 -0.06 -14.32 -8.66
CA CYS A 30 0.11 -14.15 -7.21
C CYS A 30 -1.22 -14.15 -6.43
N ILE A 31 -2.17 -14.97 -6.88
CA ILE A 31 -3.45 -15.17 -6.21
C ILE A 31 -3.27 -16.26 -5.15
N ILE A 32 -3.33 -15.87 -3.89
CA ILE A 32 -3.21 -16.81 -2.74
C ILE A 32 -4.56 -17.36 -2.27
N SER A 33 -5.67 -16.84 -2.80
CA SER A 33 -7.04 -17.22 -2.44
C SER A 33 -7.67 -18.11 -3.49
N GLU A 34 -8.64 -18.93 -3.10
CA GLU A 34 -9.48 -19.70 -4.03
C GLU A 34 -10.60 -18.84 -4.65
N LYS A 35 -10.80 -17.62 -4.15
CA LYS A 35 -11.84 -16.69 -4.61
C LYS A 35 -11.26 -15.62 -5.53
N ILE A 36 -12.00 -15.32 -6.58
CA ILE A 36 -11.74 -14.23 -7.53
C ILE A 36 -12.97 -13.35 -7.65
N TYR A 37 -12.78 -12.09 -8.03
CA TYR A 37 -13.85 -11.09 -8.05
C TYR A 37 -13.99 -10.49 -9.46
N ALA A 38 -15.24 -10.30 -9.90
CA ALA A 38 -15.53 -9.66 -11.17
C ALA A 38 -14.94 -8.23 -11.23
N GLY A 39 -14.50 -7.80 -12.41
CA GLY A 39 -13.86 -6.52 -12.65
C GLY A 39 -12.34 -6.51 -12.43
N PHE A 40 -11.75 -7.57 -11.87
CA PHE A 40 -10.30 -7.69 -11.70
C PHE A 40 -9.63 -8.17 -12.99
N THR A 41 -8.50 -7.57 -13.35
CA THR A 41 -7.68 -8.06 -14.46
C THR A 41 -6.67 -9.09 -13.95
N ILE A 42 -6.69 -10.30 -14.50
CA ILE A 42 -5.67 -11.33 -14.29
C ILE A 42 -4.96 -11.63 -15.60
N TYR A 43 -3.75 -12.16 -15.51
CA TYR A 43 -2.99 -12.68 -16.64
C TYR A 43 -3.30 -14.16 -16.88
N LEU A 44 -3.90 -14.46 -18.03
CA LEU A 44 -4.07 -15.82 -18.54
C LEU A 44 -2.85 -16.21 -19.40
N PRO A 45 -1.90 -17.03 -18.92
CA PRO A 45 -0.73 -17.41 -19.71
C PRO A 45 -1.16 -18.21 -20.95
N PRO A 46 -0.47 -18.05 -22.10
CA PRO A 46 -0.69 -18.93 -23.23
C PRO A 46 -0.32 -20.36 -22.82
N GLY A 47 -1.24 -21.31 -23.07
CA GLY A 47 -1.01 -22.72 -22.77
C GLY A 47 0.23 -23.27 -23.51
N PRO A 48 0.83 -24.36 -23.01
CA PRO A 48 1.98 -24.97 -23.67
C PRO A 48 1.59 -25.35 -25.10
N THR A 49 2.32 -24.80 -26.07
CA THR A 49 2.18 -25.24 -27.47
C THR A 49 2.75 -26.66 -27.54
N PRO A 50 2.02 -27.65 -28.07
CA PRO A 50 2.57 -28.99 -28.25
C PRO A 50 3.79 -28.90 -29.17
N THR A 51 4.97 -28.92 -28.55
CA THR A 51 6.23 -29.04 -29.26
C THR A 51 6.27 -30.48 -29.74
N LYS A 52 6.30 -30.71 -31.06
CA LYS A 52 6.51 -32.05 -31.61
C LYS A 52 7.78 -32.61 -30.98
N THR A 53 7.64 -33.62 -30.14
CA THR A 53 8.74 -34.34 -29.50
C THR A 53 9.67 -34.83 -30.60
N ALA A 54 10.88 -34.27 -30.66
CA ALA A 54 11.94 -34.84 -31.48
C ALA A 54 12.24 -36.24 -30.95
N THR A 55 12.32 -37.20 -31.86
CA THR A 55 12.64 -38.61 -31.60
C THR A 55 13.89 -38.70 -30.70
N PRO A 56 13.86 -39.47 -29.60
CA PRO A 56 15.01 -39.55 -28.70
C PRO A 56 16.22 -40.15 -29.42
N LEU A 57 17.34 -39.43 -29.37
CA LEU A 57 18.67 -39.91 -29.77
C LEU A 57 19.12 -41.01 -28.78
N PRO A 58 19.76 -42.10 -29.23
CA PRO A 58 20.10 -43.23 -28.35
C PRO A 58 20.99 -42.83 -27.17
N SER A 59 20.58 -43.35 -26.02
CA SER A 59 21.19 -43.21 -24.70
C SER A 59 22.61 -43.78 -24.66
N ALA A 60 23.58 -42.99 -24.19
CA ALA A 60 24.93 -43.47 -23.91
C ALA A 60 24.95 -44.27 -22.59
N THR A 61 25.49 -45.47 -22.69
CA THR A 61 25.60 -46.52 -21.67
C THR A 61 26.36 -46.09 -20.41
N ARG A 62 25.86 -46.54 -19.26
CA ARG A 62 26.39 -46.36 -17.90
C ARG A 62 27.83 -46.87 -17.75
N THR A 63 28.65 -46.18 -16.96
CA THR A 63 29.86 -46.74 -16.33
C THR A 63 29.74 -46.65 -14.81
N ALA A 64 30.33 -47.64 -14.14
CA ALA A 64 29.89 -48.22 -12.89
C ALA A 64 30.23 -47.47 -11.59
N THR A 65 29.34 -47.73 -10.63
CA THR A 65 29.37 -47.69 -9.17
C THR A 65 30.75 -47.79 -8.49
N LEU A 66 31.02 -46.86 -7.56
CA LEU A 66 31.89 -47.10 -6.40
C LEU A 66 31.08 -46.94 -5.10
N VAL A 67 31.35 -47.87 -4.18
CA VAL A 67 30.64 -48.26 -2.96
C VAL A 67 30.87 -47.25 -1.80
N PRO A 68 29.92 -47.06 -0.87
CA PRO A 68 30.00 -46.03 0.17
C PRO A 68 30.93 -46.44 1.33
N THR A 69 31.67 -45.48 1.86
CA THR A 69 32.46 -45.63 3.11
C THR A 69 31.92 -44.69 4.19
N ALA A 70 32.01 -45.17 5.43
CA ALA A 70 31.17 -44.87 6.58
C ALA A 70 31.24 -43.46 7.19
N SER A 71 30.07 -43.07 7.71
CA SER A 71 29.77 -42.38 8.98
C SER A 71 30.95 -41.89 9.84
N ALA A 72 30.97 -40.58 10.09
CA ALA A 72 31.60 -39.98 11.26
C ALA A 72 30.66 -38.95 11.90
N THR A 73 30.52 -39.11 13.21
CA THR A 73 29.68 -38.44 14.22
C THR A 73 29.89 -36.92 14.31
N PRO A 74 28.85 -36.11 14.63
CA PRO A 74 29.04 -34.67 14.89
C PRO A 74 29.59 -34.42 16.30
N LEU A 75 30.51 -33.45 16.42
CA LEU A 75 31.04 -32.93 17.70
C LEU A 75 30.61 -31.45 17.87
N PRO A 76 30.26 -30.99 19.08
CA PRO A 76 29.50 -29.74 19.26
C PRO A 76 30.35 -28.47 19.30
N SER A 77 29.65 -27.37 18.97
CA SER A 77 29.65 -26.04 19.59
C SER A 77 30.93 -25.53 20.26
N SER A 78 31.48 -24.43 19.73
CA SER A 78 32.25 -23.48 20.53
C SER A 78 31.92 -22.03 20.14
N THR A 79 31.39 -21.33 21.14
CA THR A 79 31.16 -19.90 21.38
C THR A 79 32.25 -18.96 20.82
N PRO A 80 31.91 -17.77 20.29
CA PRO A 80 32.90 -16.73 20.01
C PRO A 80 33.20 -15.88 21.27
N PRO A 81 34.45 -15.42 21.48
CA PRO A 81 34.78 -14.46 22.52
C PRO A 81 34.51 -13.01 22.04
N PRO A 82 34.19 -12.06 22.95
CA PRO A 82 34.21 -10.64 22.63
C PRO A 82 35.63 -10.09 22.79
N SER A 83 36.07 -9.19 21.91
CA SER A 83 37.30 -8.44 22.16
C SER A 83 37.20 -6.97 21.72
N ALA A 84 37.14 -6.13 22.75
CA ALA A 84 37.82 -4.85 22.98
C ALA A 84 37.94 -3.80 21.87
N THR A 85 37.17 -2.72 22.07
CA THR A 85 37.59 -1.33 22.29
C THR A 85 39.02 -0.92 21.86
N ALA A 86 39.09 0.08 20.95
CA ALA A 86 40.22 1.01 20.84
C ALA A 86 39.71 2.46 20.74
N PRO A 87 40.37 3.45 21.37
CA PRO A 87 39.94 4.87 21.40
C PRO A 87 40.49 5.69 20.21
N PRO A 88 40.01 6.94 20.01
CA PRO A 88 40.27 7.72 18.80
C PRO A 88 41.45 8.69 18.94
N THR A 89 42.08 9.04 17.81
CA THR A 89 42.92 10.23 17.54
C THR A 89 43.33 10.14 16.06
N SER A 90 43.46 11.17 15.23
CA SER A 90 43.58 12.62 15.40
C SER A 90 43.17 13.35 14.11
N THR A 91 42.59 14.53 14.28
CA THR A 91 42.87 15.83 13.65
C THR A 91 43.54 15.90 12.26
N ALA A 92 42.82 16.49 11.29
CA ALA A 92 43.35 17.53 10.40
C ALA A 92 42.22 18.49 9.95
N THR A 93 42.40 19.78 10.20
CA THR A 93 41.56 20.90 9.71
C THR A 93 42.34 21.65 8.59
N PRO A 94 41.74 22.68 7.96
CA PRO A 94 41.43 22.72 6.54
C PRO A 94 42.54 23.34 5.69
N THR A 95 42.43 23.25 4.37
CA THR A 95 43.13 24.20 3.48
C THR A 95 42.19 24.65 2.38
N ALA A 96 42.01 25.96 2.32
CA ALA A 96 41.22 26.66 1.33
C ALA A 96 42.08 27.08 0.13
N THR A 97 41.39 27.31 -0.98
CA THR A 97 41.67 28.31 -2.01
C THR A 97 42.82 28.06 -2.98
N VAL A 98 42.47 27.84 -4.25
CA VAL A 98 42.91 28.72 -5.36
C VAL A 98 41.95 28.59 -6.56
N THR A 99 41.36 29.73 -6.93
CA THR A 99 40.88 30.04 -8.29
C THR A 99 41.59 31.34 -8.68
N PRO A 100 42.21 31.41 -9.86
CA PRO A 100 41.68 32.36 -10.84
C PRO A 100 41.69 31.83 -12.29
N THR A 101 40.54 32.07 -12.94
CA THR A 101 40.31 32.61 -14.29
C THR A 101 41.45 32.60 -15.32
N ALA A 102 41.17 32.04 -16.50
CA ALA A 102 41.56 32.65 -17.77
C ALA A 102 40.51 32.38 -18.86
N THR A 103 40.02 33.49 -19.41
CA THR A 103 39.15 33.65 -20.57
C THR A 103 39.87 33.28 -21.87
N ALA A 104 39.21 32.59 -22.79
CA ALA A 104 39.54 32.65 -24.22
C ALA A 104 38.26 32.58 -25.08
N LEU A 105 38.11 33.63 -25.90
CA LEU A 105 37.07 33.94 -26.89
C LEU A 105 37.32 33.15 -28.21
N PRO A 106 36.34 32.94 -29.12
CA PRO A 106 36.41 31.88 -30.13
C PRO A 106 37.31 32.26 -31.32
N SER A 107 37.90 31.22 -31.92
CA SER A 107 38.49 31.31 -33.25
C SER A 107 37.63 30.53 -34.24
N HIS A 108 37.08 31.25 -35.20
CA HIS A 108 36.40 30.70 -36.36
C HIS A 108 37.47 30.26 -37.36
N THR A 109 37.46 28.99 -37.75
CA THR A 109 38.20 28.52 -38.93
C THR A 109 37.25 27.63 -39.75
N PRO A 110 36.80 28.06 -40.95
CA PRO A 110 36.02 27.22 -41.82
C PRO A 110 36.97 26.41 -42.69
N THR A 111 36.93 25.07 -42.63
CA THR A 111 37.64 24.27 -43.65
C THR A 111 36.98 22.92 -43.89
N ALA A 112 36.58 22.75 -45.16
CA ALA A 112 36.38 21.55 -45.97
C ALA A 112 35.33 20.51 -45.51
N THR A 113 34.17 20.61 -46.14
CA THR A 113 33.26 19.50 -46.43
C THR A 113 33.99 18.40 -47.20
N ALA A 114 34.18 17.24 -46.57
CA ALA A 114 34.49 15.99 -47.25
C ALA A 114 33.23 15.13 -47.30
N THR A 115 32.68 14.97 -48.50
CA THR A 115 31.56 14.06 -48.77
C THR A 115 32.02 12.62 -48.58
N ALA A 116 31.57 11.97 -47.51
CA ALA A 116 31.75 10.54 -47.31
C ALA A 116 30.77 9.75 -48.21
N PRO A 117 31.19 8.62 -48.81
CA PRO A 117 30.29 7.75 -49.57
C PRO A 117 29.30 7.06 -48.63
N PRO A 118 28.10 6.64 -49.11
CA PRO A 118 27.10 6.01 -48.27
C PRO A 118 27.60 4.64 -47.78
N SER A 119 27.98 4.56 -46.50
CA SER A 119 28.18 3.29 -45.80
C SER A 119 26.80 2.68 -45.51
N ARG A 120 26.49 1.55 -46.16
CA ARG A 120 25.33 0.73 -45.83
C ARG A 120 25.63 -0.04 -44.54
N THR A 121 25.42 0.60 -43.40
CA THR A 121 25.36 -0.11 -42.12
C THR A 121 24.07 -0.94 -42.10
N PRO A 122 24.12 -2.27 -41.97
CA PRO A 122 22.90 -3.05 -41.79
C PRO A 122 22.25 -2.62 -40.47
N THR A 123 21.01 -2.12 -40.56
CA THR A 123 20.16 -1.85 -39.41
C THR A 123 20.08 -3.11 -38.57
N ALA A 124 20.65 -3.08 -37.36
CA ALA A 124 20.44 -4.15 -36.40
C ALA A 124 18.93 -4.24 -36.13
N THR A 125 18.33 -5.37 -36.50
CA THR A 125 16.97 -5.72 -36.14
C THR A 125 16.82 -5.54 -34.63
N ALA A 126 15.95 -4.61 -34.21
CA ALA A 126 15.66 -4.41 -32.80
C ALA A 126 15.25 -5.76 -32.19
N LEU A 127 16.04 -6.23 -31.22
CA LEU A 127 15.67 -7.36 -30.38
C LEU A 127 14.30 -7.03 -29.77
N PRO A 128 13.31 -7.95 -29.78
CA PRO A 128 12.01 -7.66 -29.19
C PRO A 128 12.23 -7.21 -27.75
N THR A 129 11.85 -5.95 -27.47
CA THR A 129 11.75 -5.42 -26.12
C THR A 129 10.97 -6.46 -25.32
N LYS A 130 11.59 -7.03 -24.28
CA LYS A 130 10.88 -7.90 -23.33
C LYS A 130 9.61 -7.16 -22.94
N THR A 131 8.45 -7.68 -23.36
CA THR A 131 7.16 -7.18 -22.92
C THR A 131 7.24 -7.06 -21.41
N ALA A 132 7.08 -5.84 -20.87
CA ALA A 132 7.07 -5.63 -19.44
C ALA A 132 6.09 -6.64 -18.84
N VAL A 133 6.57 -7.47 -17.92
CA VAL A 133 5.69 -8.33 -17.12
C VAL A 133 4.69 -7.36 -16.50
N PRO A 134 3.37 -7.54 -16.73
CA PRO A 134 2.37 -6.67 -16.13
C PRO A 134 2.60 -6.66 -14.61
N PRO A 135 2.53 -5.50 -13.94
CA PRO A 135 2.79 -5.41 -12.52
C PRO A 135 1.92 -6.44 -11.79
N VAL A 136 2.56 -7.27 -10.97
CA VAL A 136 1.87 -8.24 -10.11
C VAL A 136 0.98 -7.43 -9.17
N VAL A 137 -0.34 -7.50 -9.35
CA VAL A 137 -1.30 -6.89 -8.44
C VAL A 137 -1.47 -7.84 -7.26
N LEU A 138 -0.78 -7.56 -6.17
CA LEU A 138 -1.04 -8.24 -4.90
C LEU A 138 -2.44 -7.85 -4.41
N ALA A 139 -3.24 -8.83 -4.00
CA ALA A 139 -4.61 -8.61 -3.57
C ALA A 139 -4.91 -9.38 -2.28
N ARG A 140 -5.28 -8.66 -1.22
CA ARG A 140 -5.94 -9.21 -0.04
C ARG A 140 -7.44 -9.30 -0.30
N SER A 141 -8.08 -10.41 0.07
CA SER A 141 -9.53 -10.64 -0.12
C SER A 141 -10.37 -10.19 1.09
N ASN A 142 -9.87 -9.24 1.89
CA ASN A 142 -10.56 -8.72 3.07
C ASN A 142 -11.38 -7.49 2.68
N GLY A 143 -12.71 -7.61 2.78
CA GLY A 143 -13.64 -6.52 2.45
C GLY A 143 -13.69 -6.18 0.95
N VAL A 144 -14.37 -5.08 0.63
CA VAL A 144 -14.43 -4.53 -0.73
C VAL A 144 -13.15 -3.73 -0.99
N PRO A 145 -12.40 -4.02 -2.08
CA PRO A 145 -11.23 -3.23 -2.44
C PRO A 145 -11.59 -1.78 -2.75
N VAL A 146 -10.85 -0.86 -2.14
CA VAL A 146 -11.03 0.57 -2.28
C VAL A 146 -10.20 1.07 -3.45
N ARG A 147 -10.81 1.90 -4.30
CA ARG A 147 -10.16 2.59 -5.41
C ARG A 147 -10.19 4.08 -5.13
N ALA A 148 -9.03 4.70 -5.17
CA ALA A 148 -8.89 6.13 -5.05
C ALA A 148 -8.63 6.74 -6.41
N ALA A 149 -9.55 7.60 -6.83
CA ALA A 149 -9.39 8.34 -8.08
C ALA A 149 -8.32 9.43 -7.93
N GLN A 150 -7.44 9.55 -8.93
CA GLN A 150 -6.58 10.73 -9.04
C GLN A 150 -7.44 11.94 -9.39
N ARG A 151 -7.35 13.02 -8.62
CA ARG A 151 -8.12 14.26 -8.86
C ARG A 151 -7.35 15.50 -8.42
N GLY A 152 -7.84 16.68 -8.80
CA GLY A 152 -7.40 17.93 -8.17
C GLY A 152 -7.85 18.00 -6.70
N ALA A 153 -7.10 18.72 -5.88
CA ALA A 153 -7.38 18.87 -4.45
C ALA A 153 -8.85 19.30 -4.20
N PRO A 154 -9.66 18.48 -3.48
CA PRO A 154 -10.97 18.90 -3.03
C PRO A 154 -10.86 20.05 -2.02
N ALA A 155 -11.93 20.82 -1.87
CA ALA A 155 -12.02 21.77 -0.77
C ALA A 155 -12.17 20.97 0.53
N ILE A 156 -11.33 21.23 1.54
CA ILE A 156 -11.45 20.57 2.85
C ILE A 156 -12.30 21.49 3.73
N ASP A 157 -13.62 21.38 3.62
CA ASP A 157 -14.57 22.27 4.30
C ASP A 157 -15.72 21.53 5.02
N GLY A 158 -15.78 20.20 4.91
CA GLY A 158 -16.80 19.36 5.52
C GLY A 158 -18.09 19.26 4.69
N ASN A 159 -18.07 19.74 3.45
CA ASN A 159 -19.16 19.63 2.49
C ASN A 159 -18.80 18.63 1.37
N LEU A 160 -19.42 17.45 1.44
CA LEU A 160 -19.12 16.33 0.53
C LEU A 160 -19.67 16.48 -0.89
N SER A 161 -20.23 17.63 -1.26
CA SER A 161 -20.90 17.84 -2.56
C SER A 161 -19.99 17.66 -3.78
N ASP A 162 -18.68 17.89 -3.63
CA ASP A 162 -17.68 17.75 -4.69
C ASP A 162 -17.12 16.32 -4.82
N TRP A 163 -17.53 15.38 -3.96
CA TRP A 163 -17.13 13.96 -4.00
C TRP A 163 -18.07 13.09 -4.83
N GLY A 164 -19.27 13.56 -5.14
CA GLY A 164 -20.28 12.76 -5.83
C GLY A 164 -20.84 11.67 -4.93
N SER A 165 -20.45 10.41 -5.18
CA SER A 165 -20.90 9.26 -4.36
C SER A 165 -19.85 8.86 -3.32
N LEU A 166 -20.33 8.22 -2.24
CA LEU A 166 -19.52 7.59 -1.20
C LEU A 166 -19.71 6.06 -1.30
N PRO A 167 -18.99 5.38 -2.21
CA PRO A 167 -19.33 4.01 -2.60
C PRO A 167 -18.93 2.93 -1.59
N TYR A 168 -18.13 3.27 -0.59
CA TYR A 168 -17.64 2.34 0.41
C TYR A 168 -18.35 2.55 1.74
N SER A 169 -18.57 1.48 2.51
CA SER A 169 -19.23 1.53 3.80
C SER A 169 -18.32 1.06 4.94
N ALA A 170 -18.51 1.62 6.12
CA ALA A 170 -17.94 1.18 7.38
C ALA A 170 -19.09 0.92 8.37
N GLY A 171 -19.20 -0.31 8.86
CA GLY A 171 -20.33 -0.73 9.70
C GLY A 171 -20.19 -2.15 10.23
N SER A 172 -19.03 -2.78 10.04
CA SER A 172 -18.72 -4.08 10.65
C SER A 172 -18.05 -3.85 12.00
N ILE A 173 -18.61 -4.40 13.07
CA ILE A 173 -18.07 -4.26 14.42
C ILE A 173 -16.65 -4.83 14.49
N ALA A 174 -15.73 -4.05 15.04
CA ALA A 174 -14.33 -4.41 15.30
C ALA A 174 -13.95 -4.32 16.79
N PHE A 175 -14.67 -3.50 17.58
CA PHE A 175 -14.55 -3.43 19.03
C PHE A 175 -15.90 -3.05 19.65
N GLY A 176 -16.14 -3.42 20.92
CA GLY A 176 -17.28 -2.89 21.67
C GLY A 176 -18.66 -3.39 21.23
N ALA A 177 -18.77 -4.63 20.77
CA ALA A 177 -20.02 -5.18 20.22
C ALA A 177 -21.25 -5.09 21.16
N ALA A 178 -21.04 -5.01 22.48
CA ALA A 178 -22.11 -4.86 23.45
C ALA A 178 -22.63 -3.41 23.59
N SER A 179 -21.84 -2.44 23.13
CA SER A 179 -22.19 -1.02 23.11
C SER A 179 -22.80 -0.60 21.79
N TRP A 180 -22.48 -1.29 20.69
CA TRP A 180 -23.02 -0.96 19.36
C TRP A 180 -24.47 -1.44 19.17
N ASN A 181 -25.39 -0.53 18.90
CA ASN A 181 -26.83 -0.79 18.76
C ASN A 181 -27.36 -0.69 17.31
N GLY A 182 -26.49 -0.87 16.31
CA GLY A 182 -26.88 -0.93 14.90
C GLY A 182 -26.36 0.23 14.08
N ALA A 183 -26.73 0.27 12.80
CA ALA A 183 -26.20 1.27 11.87
C ALA A 183 -26.64 2.72 12.17
N GLY A 184 -27.69 2.92 12.97
CA GLY A 184 -28.13 4.24 13.43
C GLY A 184 -27.40 4.74 14.68
N ASP A 185 -26.67 3.84 15.34
CA ASP A 185 -25.82 4.12 16.50
C ASP A 185 -24.41 4.45 15.99
N LEU A 186 -23.80 3.58 15.20
CA LEU A 186 -22.59 3.95 14.46
C LEU A 186 -22.48 3.28 13.09
N SER A 187 -22.36 4.07 12.04
CA SER A 187 -21.94 3.61 10.72
C SER A 187 -21.37 4.75 9.88
N GLY A 188 -20.86 4.43 8.69
CA GLY A 188 -20.47 5.46 7.76
C GLY A 188 -20.35 5.00 6.33
N SER A 189 -20.32 5.97 5.43
CA SER A 189 -20.01 5.80 4.02
C SER A 189 -18.87 6.72 3.65
N PHE A 190 -17.95 6.27 2.80
CA PHE A 190 -16.75 7.03 2.48
C PHE A 190 -16.33 6.91 1.02
N ASN A 191 -15.47 7.85 0.62
CA ASN A 191 -14.74 7.83 -0.63
C ASN A 191 -13.28 8.26 -0.37
N ILE A 192 -12.37 7.77 -1.19
CA ILE A 192 -10.94 8.08 -1.12
C ILE A 192 -10.52 8.64 -2.47
N ALA A 193 -9.67 9.65 -2.44
CA ALA A 193 -9.07 10.20 -3.65
C ALA A 193 -7.62 10.57 -3.38
N TRP A 194 -6.86 10.89 -4.42
CA TRP A 194 -5.45 11.23 -4.23
C TRP A 194 -4.95 12.23 -5.26
N ASP A 195 -3.88 12.93 -4.90
CA ASP A 195 -3.00 13.63 -5.82
C ASP A 195 -1.53 13.38 -5.45
N ALA A 196 -0.60 14.08 -6.11
CA ALA A 196 0.82 13.92 -5.86
C ALA A 196 1.26 14.31 -4.43
N ALA A 197 0.46 15.11 -3.72
CA ALA A 197 0.78 15.64 -2.40
C ALA A 197 0.04 14.91 -1.27
N ASN A 198 -1.24 14.57 -1.46
CA ASN A 198 -2.10 14.06 -0.40
C ASN A 198 -2.95 12.85 -0.79
N LEU A 199 -3.25 12.05 0.23
CA LEU A 199 -4.39 11.15 0.28
C LEU A 199 -5.57 11.93 0.84
N TYR A 200 -6.69 11.94 0.12
CA TYR A 200 -7.93 12.61 0.51
C TYR A 200 -8.96 11.61 0.97
N ILE A 201 -9.69 11.96 2.01
CA ILE A 201 -10.73 11.12 2.62
C ILE A 201 -11.98 11.96 2.78
N ALA A 202 -13.11 11.44 2.33
CA ALA A 202 -14.44 11.96 2.61
C ALA A 202 -15.26 10.90 3.33
N VAL A 203 -15.86 11.25 4.46
CA VAL A 203 -16.70 10.33 5.25
C VAL A 203 -17.98 11.02 5.65
N GLN A 204 -19.09 10.36 5.37
CA GLN A 204 -20.38 10.60 6.01
C GLN A 204 -20.51 9.60 7.17
N VAL A 205 -20.54 10.10 8.40
CA VAL A 205 -20.74 9.30 9.61
C VAL A 205 -22.19 9.44 10.06
N VAL A 206 -22.79 8.31 10.42
CA VAL A 206 -24.03 8.22 11.18
C VAL A 206 -23.64 7.88 12.61
N ASP A 207 -24.11 8.69 13.55
CA ASP A 207 -23.74 8.68 14.95
C ASP A 207 -24.88 9.38 15.72
N ASP A 208 -25.47 8.71 16.70
CA ASP A 208 -26.56 9.26 17.49
C ASP A 208 -26.09 10.23 18.59
N VAL A 209 -24.86 10.08 19.10
CA VAL A 209 -24.29 10.95 20.13
C VAL A 209 -22.80 11.23 19.88
N HIS A 210 -22.53 12.40 19.30
CA HIS A 210 -21.15 12.90 19.18
C HIS A 210 -20.58 13.43 20.51
N ALA A 211 -19.53 12.80 21.02
CA ALA A 211 -18.65 13.28 22.09
C ALA A 211 -17.15 13.08 21.84
N GLN A 212 -16.48 14.17 21.43
CA GLN A 212 -15.03 14.25 21.32
C GLN A 212 -14.44 15.35 22.21
N ARG A 213 -13.74 14.93 23.27
CA ARG A 213 -13.12 15.81 24.28
C ARG A 213 -11.60 15.72 24.31
N GLN A 214 -11.04 14.83 23.52
CA GLN A 214 -9.64 14.47 23.58
C GLN A 214 -8.86 15.04 22.40
N THR A 215 -7.55 15.10 22.57
CA THR A 215 -6.61 15.56 21.55
C THR A 215 -5.40 14.64 21.49
N GLY A 216 -4.59 14.79 20.44
CA GLY A 216 -3.35 14.04 20.27
C GLY A 216 -3.56 12.53 20.33
N SER A 217 -2.76 11.84 21.14
CA SER A 217 -2.80 10.37 21.23
C SER A 217 -4.09 9.80 21.81
N ASN A 218 -4.96 10.63 22.41
CA ASN A 218 -6.19 10.18 23.07
C ASN A 218 -7.45 10.36 22.21
N ILE A 219 -7.35 10.85 20.97
CA ILE A 219 -8.54 11.09 20.13
C ILE A 219 -9.42 9.85 19.91
N PHE A 220 -8.84 8.63 20.01
CA PHE A 220 -9.58 7.37 19.93
C PHE A 220 -10.59 7.14 21.07
N LYS A 221 -10.50 7.93 22.15
CA LYS A 221 -11.41 7.87 23.31
C LYS A 221 -12.65 8.75 23.15
N GLY A 222 -12.98 9.09 21.92
CA GLY A 222 -14.16 9.84 21.51
C GLY A 222 -14.39 9.58 20.03
N ASP A 223 -15.34 10.29 19.43
CA ASP A 223 -15.68 10.06 18.02
C ASP A 223 -14.55 10.49 17.12
N SER A 224 -14.09 9.54 16.33
CA SER A 224 -12.93 9.74 15.46
C SER A 224 -12.89 8.67 14.37
N ILE A 225 -12.22 9.00 13.27
CA ILE A 225 -11.93 8.07 12.19
C ILE A 225 -10.52 7.53 12.36
N GLU A 226 -10.32 6.25 12.07
CA GLU A 226 -9.04 5.56 12.13
C GLU A 226 -8.71 4.90 10.79
N LEU A 227 -7.58 5.31 10.20
CA LEU A 227 -6.99 4.73 9.00
C LEU A 227 -5.85 3.77 9.39
N LEU A 228 -5.89 2.54 8.88
CA LEU A 228 -4.73 1.66 8.80
C LEU A 228 -4.23 1.63 7.36
N LEU A 229 -2.93 1.78 7.18
CA LEU A 229 -2.30 1.84 5.86
C LEU A 229 -0.96 1.10 5.88
N ASP A 230 -0.84 0.08 5.04
CA ASP A 230 0.40 -0.65 4.78
C ASP A 230 0.98 -0.08 3.47
N THR A 231 2.12 0.61 3.60
CA THR A 231 2.70 1.42 2.52
C THR A 231 3.80 0.74 1.73
N SER A 232 4.27 -0.42 2.20
CA SER A 232 5.19 -1.27 1.45
C SER A 232 4.64 -2.69 1.26
N LEU A 233 3.34 -2.80 1.02
CA LEU A 233 2.57 -4.04 0.87
C LEU A 233 3.28 -5.18 0.13
N ALA A 234 4.00 -4.88 -0.94
CA ALA A 234 4.68 -5.91 -1.74
C ALA A 234 5.93 -6.50 -1.06
N ALA A 235 6.58 -5.75 -0.20
CA ALA A 235 7.80 -6.17 0.48
C ALA A 235 7.53 -7.21 1.57
N ASP A 236 6.38 -7.12 2.24
CA ASP A 236 6.05 -7.94 3.40
C ASP A 236 4.57 -8.35 3.44
N PHE A 237 3.99 -8.57 2.27
CA PHE A 237 2.58 -8.93 2.05
C PHE A 237 1.98 -9.95 3.04
N ALA A 238 2.78 -10.92 3.47
CA ALA A 238 2.40 -12.02 4.36
C ALA A 238 2.79 -11.81 5.84
N SER A 239 3.36 -10.66 6.19
CA SER A 239 3.75 -10.32 7.56
C SER A 239 2.53 -10.08 8.42
N THR A 240 2.44 -10.81 9.53
CA THR A 240 1.34 -10.68 10.50
C THR A 240 1.63 -9.65 11.59
N ASN A 241 2.76 -8.94 11.52
CA ASN A 241 3.18 -7.96 12.50
C ASN A 241 3.36 -6.61 11.82
N MET A 242 3.03 -5.53 12.54
CA MET A 242 3.26 -4.17 12.04
C MET A 242 4.76 -3.86 11.93
N GLY A 243 5.15 -3.29 10.78
CA GLY A 243 6.46 -2.75 10.46
C GLY A 243 6.53 -1.23 10.58
N SER A 244 7.61 -0.67 10.05
CA SER A 244 7.83 0.79 9.99
C SER A 244 7.02 1.50 8.90
N ASP A 245 6.50 0.73 7.96
CA ASP A 245 5.69 1.14 6.82
C ASP A 245 4.19 0.88 7.02
N ASP A 246 3.82 0.33 8.19
CA ASP A 246 2.46 0.18 8.67
C ASP A 246 2.05 1.36 9.54
N PHE A 247 1.01 2.06 9.10
CA PHE A 247 0.53 3.28 9.70
C PHE A 247 -0.81 3.06 10.38
N GLN A 248 -0.96 3.70 11.53
CA GLN A 248 -2.24 3.93 12.18
C GLN A 248 -2.39 5.43 12.35
N VAL A 249 -3.39 6.01 11.68
CA VAL A 249 -3.65 7.44 11.67
C VAL A 249 -5.07 7.69 12.11
N GLY A 250 -5.25 8.53 13.11
CA GLY A 250 -6.53 9.00 13.59
C GLY A 250 -6.85 10.38 13.07
N ILE A 251 -8.12 10.60 12.74
CA ILE A 251 -8.66 11.85 12.23
C ILE A 251 -9.84 12.17 13.14
N SER A 252 -9.69 13.25 13.91
CA SER A 252 -10.74 13.69 14.82
C SER A 252 -11.51 14.84 14.16
N PRO A 253 -12.86 14.80 14.16
CA PRO A 253 -13.70 15.95 13.78
C PRO A 253 -13.63 17.10 14.80
N GLY A 254 -12.95 16.90 15.94
CA GLY A 254 -13.04 17.79 17.09
C GLY A 254 -14.42 17.73 17.73
N ASP A 255 -14.79 18.78 18.46
CA ASP A 255 -16.09 18.88 19.12
C ASP A 255 -17.23 19.33 18.20
N LEU A 256 -17.00 19.36 16.87
CA LEU A 256 -17.89 19.90 15.82
C LEU A 256 -18.31 21.38 15.96
N SER A 257 -18.02 22.02 17.09
CA SER A 257 -18.20 23.46 17.29
C SER A 257 -16.97 24.26 16.84
N GLY A 258 -15.80 23.62 16.81
CA GLY A 258 -14.50 24.21 16.53
C GLY A 258 -13.98 25.12 17.64
N ARG A 259 -14.62 25.15 18.82
CA ARG A 259 -14.33 26.13 19.88
C ARG A 259 -13.49 25.58 21.02
N THR A 260 -13.68 24.32 21.42
CA THR A 260 -12.96 23.74 22.57
C THR A 260 -11.97 22.66 22.15
N VAL A 261 -12.38 21.81 21.21
CA VAL A 261 -11.53 20.77 20.61
C VAL A 261 -11.56 20.93 19.10
N ALA A 262 -10.43 21.33 18.54
CA ALA A 262 -10.28 21.47 17.09
C ALA A 262 -10.13 20.10 16.41
N ALA A 263 -10.60 20.03 15.16
CA ALA A 263 -10.32 18.91 14.27
C ALA A 263 -8.81 18.76 14.07
N GLN A 264 -8.32 17.52 14.04
CA GLN A 264 -6.88 17.24 13.97
C GLN A 264 -6.59 15.84 13.43
N ILE A 265 -5.34 15.63 13.04
CA ILE A 265 -4.81 14.34 12.61
C ILE A 265 -3.68 13.93 13.55
N TYR A 266 -3.73 12.69 14.02
CA TYR A 266 -2.68 12.11 14.86
C TYR A 266 -2.22 10.77 14.30
N ARG A 267 -0.92 10.52 14.27
CA ARG A 267 -0.34 9.24 13.88
C ARG A 267 0.11 8.48 15.12
N TRP A 268 -0.41 7.28 15.34
CA TRP A 268 0.03 6.38 16.41
C TRP A 268 1.13 5.42 15.96
N TYR A 269 1.04 4.91 14.72
CA TYR A 269 2.04 4.02 14.13
C TYR A 269 2.61 4.59 12.83
N PRO A 270 3.91 4.34 12.56
CA PRO A 270 4.87 3.64 13.41
C PRO A 270 5.22 4.44 14.68
N GLN A 271 5.41 3.76 15.82
CA GLN A 271 5.59 4.41 17.13
C GLN A 271 6.77 5.39 17.17
N ALA A 272 7.85 5.09 16.44
CA ALA A 272 9.02 5.96 16.32
C ALA A 272 8.69 7.35 15.79
N ASN A 273 7.58 7.46 15.06
CA ASN A 273 7.10 8.69 14.46
C ASN A 273 5.75 9.12 15.04
N ALA A 274 5.33 8.64 16.21
CA ALA A 274 4.03 9.01 16.77
C ALA A 274 3.93 10.53 17.00
N GLY A 275 2.80 11.15 16.66
CA GLY A 275 2.62 12.59 16.81
C GLY A 275 1.54 13.19 15.92
N ALA A 276 1.35 14.50 16.06
CA ALA A 276 0.44 15.28 15.20
C ALA A 276 0.90 15.25 13.74
N VAL A 277 -0.05 15.16 12.81
CA VAL A 277 0.21 15.19 11.37
C VAL A 277 -0.26 16.52 10.80
N ALA A 278 0.63 17.20 10.08
CA ALA A 278 0.37 18.48 9.43
C ALA A 278 -0.45 18.30 8.13
N GLY A 279 -1.68 17.84 8.27
CA GLY A 279 -2.69 17.80 7.21
C GLY A 279 -3.84 18.78 7.47
N SER A 280 -4.88 18.71 6.63
CA SER A 280 -6.09 19.52 6.79
C SER A 280 -7.26 18.61 7.15
N VAL A 281 -8.13 19.07 8.06
CA VAL A 281 -9.38 18.38 8.42
C VAL A 281 -10.47 19.43 8.57
N ALA A 282 -11.64 19.12 8.03
CA ALA A 282 -12.86 19.88 8.27
C ALA A 282 -14.01 18.91 8.53
N ALA A 283 -14.87 19.26 9.49
CA ALA A 283 -16.02 18.46 9.85
C ALA A 283 -17.23 19.34 10.14
N GLN A 284 -18.41 18.83 9.82
CA GLN A 284 -19.69 19.52 10.04
C GLN A 284 -20.73 18.52 10.55
N ALA A 285 -21.44 18.89 11.61
CA ALA A 285 -22.63 18.16 12.03
C ALA A 285 -23.71 18.21 10.93
N ASP A 286 -24.52 17.16 10.84
CA ASP A 286 -25.60 17.09 9.84
C ASP A 286 -26.93 16.54 10.35
N GLY A 287 -27.04 16.36 11.66
CA GLY A 287 -28.26 15.91 12.34
C GLY A 287 -28.43 14.40 12.42
N ALA A 288 -27.74 13.62 11.58
CA ALA A 288 -27.66 12.16 11.68
C ALA A 288 -26.29 11.67 12.18
N GLY A 289 -25.33 12.59 12.27
CA GLY A 289 -23.97 12.40 12.74
C GLY A 289 -23.14 13.59 12.26
N TYR A 290 -22.10 13.32 11.46
CA TYR A 290 -21.27 14.36 10.88
C TYR A 290 -20.66 13.96 9.52
N ARG A 291 -20.33 14.98 8.75
CA ARG A 291 -19.48 14.87 7.56
C ARG A 291 -18.07 15.27 7.92
N LEU A 292 -17.08 14.57 7.37
CA LEU A 292 -15.68 14.88 7.54
C LEU A 292 -14.93 14.78 6.22
N GLU A 293 -14.04 15.74 5.99
CA GLU A 293 -13.02 15.69 4.95
C GLU A 293 -11.63 15.83 5.55
N ALA A 294 -10.67 15.09 5.01
CA ALA A 294 -9.28 15.21 5.38
C ALA A 294 -8.34 15.14 4.18
N ALA A 295 -7.26 15.91 4.25
CA ALA A 295 -6.09 15.80 3.38
C ALA A 295 -4.88 15.38 4.21
N ILE A 296 -4.36 14.18 3.96
CA ILE A 296 -3.19 13.62 4.64
C ILE A 296 -2.00 13.65 3.67
N PRO A 297 -0.92 14.39 3.96
CA PRO A 297 0.26 14.40 3.10
C PRO A 297 0.89 13.01 2.99
N TRP A 298 1.24 12.59 1.78
CA TRP A 298 1.95 11.32 1.55
C TRP A 298 3.29 11.24 2.28
N SER A 299 3.95 12.39 2.47
CA SER A 299 5.16 12.49 3.28
C SER A 299 4.96 12.10 4.74
N ALA A 300 3.75 12.30 5.29
CA ALA A 300 3.41 11.85 6.64
C ALA A 300 3.14 10.34 6.70
N LEU A 301 2.85 9.72 5.56
CA LEU A 301 2.61 8.28 5.38
C LEU A 301 3.87 7.54 4.89
N GLY A 302 5.02 8.20 4.77
CA GLY A 302 6.26 7.57 4.31
C GLY A 302 6.20 7.02 2.87
N ALA A 303 5.16 7.36 2.12
CA ALA A 303 4.87 6.80 0.80
C ALA A 303 5.04 7.84 -0.31
N LYS A 304 5.25 7.38 -1.53
CA LYS A 304 5.16 8.20 -2.74
C LYS A 304 4.02 7.66 -3.59
N PRO A 305 2.99 8.46 -3.88
CA PRO A 305 1.87 7.98 -4.66
C PRO A 305 2.27 7.80 -6.12
N ALA A 306 1.67 6.80 -6.77
CA ALA A 306 1.74 6.60 -8.20
C ALA A 306 0.47 5.88 -8.66
N ALA A 307 -0.01 6.23 -9.86
CA ALA A 307 -1.12 5.50 -10.48
C ALA A 307 -0.73 4.01 -10.63
N GLY A 308 -1.65 3.12 -10.28
CA GLY A 308 -1.46 1.68 -10.19
C GLY A 308 -0.78 1.18 -8.90
N ALA A 309 -0.39 2.05 -7.97
CA ALA A 309 0.13 1.62 -6.67
C ALA A 309 -0.97 0.97 -5.81
N SER A 310 -0.57 0.02 -4.98
CA SER A 310 -1.45 -0.68 -4.04
C SER A 310 -0.91 -0.63 -2.62
N PHE A 311 -1.85 -0.53 -1.67
CA PHE A 311 -1.61 -0.40 -0.24
C PHE A 311 -2.52 -1.36 0.51
N GLY A 312 -2.09 -1.86 1.67
CA GLY A 312 -3.04 -2.47 2.61
C GLY A 312 -3.85 -1.37 3.27
N PHE A 313 -5.16 -1.56 3.46
CA PHE A 313 -6.04 -0.47 3.88
C PHE A 313 -7.20 -0.94 4.76
N ALA A 314 -7.51 -0.18 5.80
CA ALA A 314 -8.78 -0.26 6.50
C ALA A 314 -9.16 1.11 7.10
N LEU A 315 -10.45 1.44 7.03
CA LEU A 315 -11.05 2.61 7.67
C LEU A 315 -11.99 2.15 8.77
N SER A 316 -11.92 2.82 9.91
CA SER A 316 -12.74 2.55 11.09
C SER A 316 -13.28 3.84 11.68
N LEU A 317 -14.41 3.73 12.38
CA LEU A 317 -15.05 4.81 13.13
C LEU A 317 -15.08 4.38 14.59
N SER A 318 -14.53 5.21 15.46
CA SER A 318 -14.59 5.08 16.92
C SER A 318 -15.75 5.91 17.45
N ASP A 319 -16.24 5.49 18.61
CA ASP A 319 -17.55 5.87 19.11
C ASP A 319 -17.53 6.18 20.61
N ASN A 320 -18.26 7.21 21.00
CA ASN A 320 -18.49 7.60 22.38
C ASN A 320 -19.80 8.40 22.57
N ASP A 321 -20.82 7.73 23.07
CA ASP A 321 -22.11 8.26 23.49
C ASP A 321 -22.14 8.88 24.88
N ASP A 322 -21.00 8.95 25.59
CA ASP A 322 -20.92 9.64 26.88
C ASP A 322 -20.19 11.00 26.76
N PRO A 323 -20.93 12.11 26.58
CA PRO A 323 -20.39 13.46 26.60
C PRO A 323 -19.63 13.84 27.87
N ALA A 324 -19.83 13.13 28.98
CA ALA A 324 -19.13 13.37 30.23
C ALA A 324 -17.84 12.55 30.36
N ALA A 325 -17.64 11.53 29.54
CA ALA A 325 -16.50 10.63 29.61
C ALA A 325 -15.59 10.74 28.39
N SER A 326 -14.50 9.98 28.43
CA SER A 326 -13.57 9.83 27.33
C SER A 326 -13.13 8.38 27.28
N LEU A 327 -13.95 7.58 26.61
CA LEU A 327 -13.72 6.18 26.35
C LEU A 327 -14.07 5.85 24.90
N GLN A 328 -13.46 4.81 24.37
CA GLN A 328 -13.94 4.19 23.14
C GLN A 328 -14.99 3.17 23.54
N GLN A 329 -16.26 3.39 23.22
CA GLN A 329 -17.34 2.44 23.50
C GLN A 329 -17.39 1.36 22.43
N SER A 330 -17.42 1.76 21.17
CA SER A 330 -17.43 0.85 20.04
C SER A 330 -16.45 1.29 18.93
N LEU A 331 -16.21 0.39 17.99
CA LEU A 331 -15.48 0.66 16.76
C LEU A 331 -16.13 -0.15 15.64
N VAL A 332 -16.57 0.51 14.57
CA VAL A 332 -16.94 -0.17 13.32
C VAL A 332 -15.90 0.05 12.24
N SER A 333 -15.82 -0.84 11.26
CA SER A 333 -14.87 -0.79 10.16
C SER A 333 -15.53 -1.16 8.83
N ASN A 334 -14.88 -0.78 7.73
CA ASN A 334 -15.15 -1.34 6.41
C ASN A 334 -14.74 -2.81 6.29
N ILE A 335 -14.00 -3.35 7.27
CA ILE A 335 -13.52 -4.74 7.28
C ILE A 335 -13.80 -5.36 8.65
N GLY A 336 -14.76 -6.29 8.71
CA GLY A 336 -15.13 -6.97 9.96
C GLY A 336 -14.07 -7.93 10.52
N THR A 337 -13.10 -8.34 9.71
CA THR A 337 -11.99 -9.23 10.13
C THR A 337 -10.73 -8.46 10.56
N ARG A 338 -10.77 -7.13 10.52
CA ARG A 338 -9.65 -6.24 10.83
C ARG A 338 -9.09 -6.54 12.23
N LYS A 339 -7.78 -6.66 12.29
CA LYS A 339 -6.97 -6.61 13.52
C LYS A 339 -5.92 -5.53 13.37
N LEU A 340 -5.89 -4.58 14.31
CA LEU A 340 -4.96 -3.46 14.26
C LEU A 340 -3.50 -3.90 14.13
N THR A 341 -3.07 -4.92 14.87
CA THR A 341 -1.65 -5.34 14.89
C THR A 341 -1.27 -6.34 13.79
N ASN A 342 -2.20 -6.72 12.91
CA ASN A 342 -1.96 -7.71 11.86
C ASN A 342 -2.38 -7.17 10.48
N PRO A 343 -1.42 -6.63 9.70
CA PRO A 343 -1.68 -6.08 8.36
C PRO A 343 -2.33 -7.08 7.40
N THR A 344 -2.09 -8.39 7.51
CA THR A 344 -2.71 -9.38 6.62
C THR A 344 -4.24 -9.46 6.74
N THR A 345 -4.82 -8.84 7.78
CA THR A 345 -6.27 -8.74 7.98
C THR A 345 -6.90 -7.51 7.34
N TRP A 346 -6.08 -6.56 6.85
CA TRP A 346 -6.55 -5.35 6.20
C TRP A 346 -6.89 -5.64 4.74
N GLY A 347 -7.63 -4.73 4.12
CA GLY A 347 -8.07 -4.81 2.74
C GLY A 347 -7.06 -4.16 1.82
N MET A 348 -7.55 -3.67 0.69
CA MET A 348 -6.73 -3.10 -0.37
C MET A 348 -7.19 -1.69 -0.69
N LEU A 349 -6.23 -0.78 -0.88
CA LEU A 349 -6.41 0.51 -1.54
C LEU A 349 -5.59 0.52 -2.83
N PHE A 350 -6.22 0.86 -3.94
CA PHE A 350 -5.60 1.06 -5.24
C PHE A 350 -5.67 2.52 -5.64
N LEU A 351 -4.55 3.07 -6.11
CA LEU A 351 -4.52 4.39 -6.72
C LEU A 351 -4.79 4.23 -8.21
N ASP A 352 -5.94 4.72 -8.69
CA ASP A 352 -6.28 4.72 -10.11
C ASP A 352 -5.54 5.82 -10.87
#